data_AF-A0A2G6PNM7-F1
#
_entry.id   AF-A0A2G6PNM7-F1
#
_cell.length_a   1.000
_cell.length_b   1.000
_cell.length_c   1.000
_cell.angle_alpha   90.00
_cell.angle_beta   90.00
_cell.angle_gamma   90.00
#
_symmetry.space_group_name_H-M   'P 1'
#
loop_
_entity.id
_entity.type
_entity.pdbx_description
1 polymer ?
#
loop_
_entity_poly.entity_id
_entity_poly.type
_entity_poly.pdbx_seq_one_letter_code
_entity_poly.pdbx_strand_id
1 'polypeptide(L)'
;MLDKLERFVIDHKDEFDIYQPREELWDKIEKRPKQIEKIPFNWKKYAYRAAVVTLIFMSSFFIQKYFIFNPKQQASQTEEAAPELQIPELIEAEIYYTGQINTRFQEVQKYFGNNPELEEQINYDFKELDVILEELKNDLKENIATEEIVNAMIQNYRIKVKILENLLYQIRKSEPKTNSDEQNERKTYDL
;
A
#
# COMPACT_ATOMS: atom_id res chain seq x y z
N MET A 1 -5.07 4.50 64.39
CA MET A 1 -4.59 3.16 64.74
C MET A 1 -3.47 2.84 63.76
N LEU A 2 -2.28 2.44 64.23
CA LEU A 2 -1.14 2.11 63.34
C LEU A 2 -1.47 0.83 62.54
N ASP A 3 -1.11 0.82 61.25
CA ASP A 3 -1.38 -0.30 60.34
C ASP A 3 -0.58 -1.55 60.76
N LYS A 4 -1.06 -2.75 60.40
CA LYS A 4 -0.42 -4.03 60.72
C LYS A 4 1.00 -4.12 60.16
N LEU A 5 1.21 -3.58 58.95
CA LEU A 5 2.54 -3.55 58.33
C LEU A 5 3.48 -2.61 59.07
N GLU A 6 2.98 -1.44 59.48
CA GLU A 6 3.76 -0.44 60.21
C GLU A 6 4.23 -0.98 61.56
N ARG A 7 3.36 -1.68 62.30
CA ARG A 7 3.75 -2.39 63.53
C ARG A 7 4.80 -3.47 63.28
N PHE A 8 4.64 -4.27 62.22
CA PHE A 8 5.60 -5.31 61.88
C PHE A 8 6.99 -4.75 61.58
N VAL A 9 7.06 -3.66 60.80
CA VAL A 9 8.34 -3.01 60.45
C VAL A 9 9.00 -2.38 61.68
N ILE A 10 8.21 -1.78 62.58
CA ILE A 10 8.74 -1.21 63.83
C ILE A 10 9.27 -2.31 64.76
N ASP A 11 8.51 -3.38 64.96
CA ASP A 11 8.89 -4.47 65.89
C ASP A 11 10.13 -5.23 65.41
N HIS A 12 10.38 -5.31 64.10
CA HIS A 12 11.53 -6.02 63.53
C HIS A 12 12.63 -5.06 63.04
N LYS A 13 12.57 -3.77 63.39
CA LYS A 13 13.51 -2.75 62.92
C LYS A 13 14.97 -3.14 63.19
N ASP A 14 15.24 -3.70 64.36
CA ASP A 14 16.59 -4.10 64.78
C ASP A 14 17.12 -5.31 63.99
N GLU A 15 16.23 -6.14 63.43
CA GLU A 15 16.59 -7.25 62.52
C GLU A 15 16.92 -6.78 61.10
N PHE A 16 16.44 -5.59 60.70
CA PHE A 16 16.80 -5.01 59.42
C PHE A 16 18.17 -4.31 59.45
N ASP A 17 18.61 -3.83 60.60
CA ASP A 17 19.87 -3.07 60.80
C ASP A 17 21.07 -3.95 61.20
N ILE A 18 21.10 -5.23 60.80
CA ILE A 18 22.17 -6.18 61.18
C ILE A 18 23.53 -5.82 60.54
N TYR A 19 23.53 -5.17 59.38
CA TYR A 19 24.74 -4.91 58.62
C TYR A 19 24.95 -3.43 58.36
N GLN A 20 25.96 -2.84 59.02
CA GLN A 20 26.48 -1.55 58.58
C GLN A 20 27.39 -1.75 57.36
N PRO A 21 27.24 -0.94 56.30
CA PRO A 21 28.17 -0.98 55.19
C PRO A 21 29.57 -0.58 55.70
N ARG A 22 30.61 -1.27 55.20
CA ARG A 22 32.02 -0.90 55.47
C ARG A 22 32.24 0.57 55.11
N GLU A 23 32.89 1.35 55.98
CA GLU A 23 33.13 2.80 55.76
C GLU A 23 33.78 3.09 54.40
N GLU A 24 34.67 2.21 53.94
CA GLU A 24 35.32 2.29 52.62
C GLU A 24 34.36 2.26 51.42
N LEU A 25 33.12 1.78 51.59
CA LEU A 25 32.11 1.79 50.51
C LEU A 25 31.66 3.21 50.19
N TRP A 26 31.51 4.07 51.20
CA TRP A 26 31.10 5.47 50.98
C TRP A 26 32.18 6.23 50.24
N ASP A 27 33.43 6.04 50.64
CA ASP A 27 34.62 6.55 49.96
C ASP A 27 34.67 6.15 48.46
N LYS A 28 34.26 4.92 48.14
CA LYS A 28 34.20 4.40 46.76
C LYS A 28 33.00 4.93 45.96
N ILE A 29 31.93 5.37 46.61
CA ILE A 29 30.76 5.98 45.97
C ILE A 29 31.03 7.47 45.72
N GLU A 30 31.63 8.17 46.68
CA GLU A 30 31.97 9.59 46.58
C GLU A 30 33.07 9.85 45.55
N LYS A 31 34.04 8.93 45.42
CA LYS A 31 35.11 9.01 44.41
C LYS A 31 34.67 8.63 43.00
N ARG A 32 33.39 8.34 42.74
CA ARG A 32 32.87 8.19 41.36
C ARG A 32 32.46 9.55 40.83
N PRO A 33 33.28 10.24 40.01
CA PRO A 33 32.76 11.38 39.27
C PRO A 33 31.59 10.90 38.40
N LYS A 34 30.45 11.59 38.44
CA LYS A 34 29.37 11.41 37.46
C LYS A 34 29.97 11.71 36.08
N GLN A 35 30.44 10.68 35.39
CA GLN A 35 30.76 10.77 33.98
C GLN A 35 29.43 10.90 33.25
N ILE A 36 28.90 12.11 33.21
CA ILE A 36 27.82 12.46 32.29
C ILE A 36 28.49 12.49 30.93
N GLU A 37 28.46 11.36 30.24
CA GLU A 37 28.91 11.29 28.85
C GLU A 37 28.08 12.29 28.05
N LYS A 38 28.72 13.39 27.62
CA LYS A 38 28.12 14.33 26.70
C LYS A 38 27.99 13.62 25.36
N ILE A 39 26.79 13.12 25.06
CA ILE A 39 26.47 12.55 23.75
C ILE A 39 26.79 13.65 22.71
N PRO A 40 27.71 13.43 21.77
CA PRO A 40 28.05 14.45 20.78
C PRO A 40 26.87 14.64 19.83
N PHE A 41 26.07 15.68 20.09
CA PHE A 41 24.95 16.05 19.24
C PHE A 41 25.49 16.61 17.91
N ASN A 42 25.52 15.75 16.90
CA ASN A 42 26.11 16.08 15.61
C ASN A 42 25.11 16.87 14.74
N TRP A 43 24.91 18.15 15.11
CA TRP A 43 23.92 19.05 14.52
C TRP A 43 24.03 19.15 12.99
N LYS A 44 25.24 19.01 12.43
CA LYS A 44 25.47 19.01 10.97
C LYS A 44 24.73 17.88 10.25
N LYS A 45 24.60 16.69 10.86
CA LYS A 45 23.85 15.55 10.27
C LYS A 45 22.34 15.82 10.25
N TYR A 46 21.81 16.43 11.31
CA TYR A 46 20.39 16.80 11.38
C TYR A 46 20.07 18.01 10.51
N ALA A 47 21.00 18.97 10.40
CA ALA A 47 20.86 20.14 9.53
C ALA A 47 20.80 19.74 8.05
N TYR A 48 21.64 18.79 7.61
CA TYR A 48 21.56 18.28 6.23
C TYR A 48 20.26 17.52 5.97
N ARG A 49 19.79 16.68 6.91
CA ARG A 49 18.50 15.99 6.79
C ARG A 49 17.33 16.97 6.75
N ALA A 50 17.35 18.00 7.58
CA ALA A 50 16.35 19.07 7.56
C ALA A 50 16.39 19.86 6.24
N ALA A 51 17.58 20.17 5.72
CA ALA A 51 17.76 20.85 4.44
C ALA A 51 17.15 20.04 3.27
N VAL A 52 17.37 18.72 3.24
CA VAL A 52 16.78 17.83 2.23
C VAL A 52 15.25 17.82 2.31
N VAL A 53 14.68 17.71 3.51
CA VAL A 53 13.23 17.75 3.69
C VAL A 53 12.67 19.11 3.25
N THR A 54 13.30 20.22 3.61
CA THR A 54 12.88 21.55 3.16
C THR A 54 13.02 21.73 1.65
N LEU A 55 14.04 21.12 1.01
CA LEU A 55 14.19 21.15 -0.44
C LEU A 55 13.08 20.39 -1.14
N ILE A 56 12.67 19.23 -0.61
CA ILE A 56 11.56 18.45 -1.14
C ILE A 56 10.25 19.23 -1.00
N PHE A 57 9.99 19.83 0.16
CA PHE A 57 8.78 20.63 0.38
C PHE A 57 8.75 21.91 -0.47
N MET A 58 9.88 22.62 -0.59
CA MET A 58 10.00 23.81 -1.44
C MET A 58 9.87 23.44 -2.92
N SER A 59 10.49 22.34 -3.36
CA SER A 59 10.34 21.81 -4.70
C SER A 59 8.90 21.41 -4.98
N SER A 60 8.23 20.69 -4.07
CA SER A 60 6.82 20.31 -4.19
C SER A 60 5.89 21.53 -4.27
N PHE A 61 6.15 22.56 -3.46
CA PHE A 61 5.35 23.79 -3.47
C PHE A 61 5.56 24.60 -4.76
N PHE A 62 6.79 24.67 -5.26
CA PHE A 62 7.09 25.28 -6.55
C PHE A 62 6.47 24.51 -7.71
N ILE A 63 6.60 23.18 -7.75
CA ILE A 63 6.01 22.32 -8.78
C ILE A 63 4.49 22.54 -8.84
N GLN A 64 3.81 22.58 -7.70
CA GLN A 64 2.37 22.80 -7.65
C GLN A 64 1.95 24.19 -8.17
N LYS A 65 2.76 25.23 -7.92
CA LYS A 65 2.53 26.59 -8.45
C LYS A 65 2.77 26.70 -9.95
N TYR A 66 3.79 26.02 -10.47
CA TYR A 66 4.07 25.97 -11.91
C TYR A 66 3.04 25.11 -12.68
N PHE A 67 2.57 24.02 -12.08
CA PHE A 67 1.57 23.11 -12.69
C PHE A 67 0.20 23.73 -12.87
N ILE A 68 -0.27 24.48 -11.86
CA ILE A 68 -1.61 25.07 -11.88
C ILE A 68 -1.68 26.26 -12.84
N PHE A 69 -0.55 26.92 -13.17
CA PHE A 69 -0.52 28.10 -14.03
C PHE A 69 -0.08 27.85 -15.48
N ASN A 70 0.51 26.70 -15.84
CA ASN A 70 0.90 26.38 -17.22
C ASN A 70 0.79 24.87 -17.52
N PRO A 71 -0.39 24.35 -17.92
CA PRO A 71 -0.62 22.91 -18.11
C PRO A 71 -0.05 22.31 -19.40
N LYS A 72 1.02 22.88 -19.99
CA LYS A 72 1.54 22.43 -21.31
C LYS A 72 2.97 21.94 -21.37
N GLN A 73 3.70 21.83 -20.26
CA GLN A 73 5.08 21.33 -20.31
C GLN A 73 5.38 20.42 -19.11
N GLN A 74 4.88 19.19 -19.18
CA GLN A 74 5.50 18.05 -18.52
C GLN A 74 5.93 17.06 -19.60
N ALA A 75 7.13 17.28 -20.09
CA ALA A 75 7.94 16.23 -20.68
C ALA A 75 9.38 16.57 -20.30
N SER A 76 10.03 15.63 -19.63
CA SER A 76 11.48 15.36 -19.64
C SER A 76 12.00 15.11 -18.24
N GLN A 77 11.90 13.85 -17.80
CA GLN A 77 13.07 13.00 -17.53
C GLN A 77 12.61 11.63 -17.04
N THR A 78 12.17 10.80 -17.98
CA THR A 78 12.29 9.34 -17.88
C THR A 78 12.32 8.83 -19.31
N GLU A 79 13.50 8.36 -19.70
CA GLU A 79 13.80 7.46 -20.83
C GLU A 79 13.35 7.88 -22.24
N GLU A 80 14.16 7.51 -23.22
CA GLU A 80 13.82 7.65 -24.64
C GLU A 80 12.58 6.79 -24.95
N ALA A 81 11.39 7.34 -24.70
CA ALA A 81 10.18 6.79 -25.25
C ALA A 81 10.23 7.02 -26.76
N ALA A 82 10.35 5.93 -27.51
CA ALA A 82 10.05 5.86 -28.94
C ALA A 82 8.81 6.70 -29.25
N PRO A 83 8.71 7.33 -30.44
CA PRO A 83 7.55 8.15 -30.80
C PRO A 83 6.28 7.35 -30.52
N GLU A 84 5.57 7.76 -29.47
CA GLU A 84 4.36 7.11 -29.02
C GLU A 84 3.37 7.18 -30.19
N LEU A 85 3.06 6.01 -30.76
CA LEU A 85 2.10 5.88 -31.86
C LEU A 85 0.75 6.39 -31.35
N GLN A 86 0.42 7.64 -31.67
CA GLN A 86 -0.83 8.28 -31.27
C GLN A 86 -1.98 7.74 -32.12
N ILE A 87 -2.48 6.56 -31.74
CA ILE A 87 -3.69 5.95 -32.31
C ILE A 87 -4.85 6.25 -31.36
N PRO A 88 -5.73 7.23 -31.67
CA PRO A 88 -6.73 7.71 -30.71
C PRO A 88 -7.68 6.61 -30.22
N GLU A 89 -8.08 5.70 -31.10
CA GLU A 89 -8.95 4.57 -30.77
C GLU A 89 -8.32 3.63 -29.73
N LEU A 90 -7.03 3.32 -29.90
CA LEU A 90 -6.30 2.47 -28.98
C LEU A 90 -6.16 3.14 -27.60
N ILE A 91 -5.85 4.43 -27.57
CA ILE A 91 -5.71 5.21 -26.33
C ILE A 91 -7.04 5.24 -25.57
N GLU A 92 -8.15 5.52 -26.26
CA GLU A 92 -9.48 5.54 -25.64
C GLU A 92 -9.85 4.17 -25.06
N ALA A 93 -9.61 3.10 -25.84
CA ALA A 93 -9.86 1.74 -25.40
C ALA A 93 -9.00 1.35 -24.19
N GLU A 94 -7.71 1.69 -24.18
CA GLU A 94 -6.81 1.42 -23.07
C GLU A 94 -7.29 2.09 -21.78
N ILE A 95 -7.64 3.38 -21.83
CA ILE A 95 -8.18 4.10 -20.67
C ILE A 95 -9.47 3.45 -20.18
N TYR A 96 -10.40 3.19 -21.11
CA TYR A 96 -11.71 2.64 -20.79
C TYR A 96 -11.62 1.25 -20.16
N TYR A 97 -10.90 0.32 -20.79
CA TYR A 97 -10.80 -1.06 -20.31
C TYR A 97 -9.89 -1.19 -19.09
N THR A 98 -8.81 -0.41 -18.98
CA THR A 98 -7.95 -0.44 -17.77
C THR A 98 -8.74 -0.02 -16.52
N GLY A 99 -9.61 0.99 -16.64
CA GLY A 99 -10.52 1.36 -15.55
C GLY A 99 -11.46 0.22 -15.14
N GLN A 100 -12.03 -0.51 -16.11
CA GLN A 100 -12.87 -1.68 -15.86
C GLN A 100 -12.13 -2.85 -15.24
N ILE A 101 -10.91 -3.14 -15.73
CA ILE A 101 -10.02 -4.18 -15.21
C ILE A 101 -9.71 -3.88 -13.74
N ASN A 102 -9.23 -2.68 -13.44
CA ASN A 102 -8.88 -2.28 -12.07
C ASN A 102 -10.06 -2.41 -11.10
N THR A 103 -11.24 -1.92 -11.52
CA THR A 103 -12.45 -1.97 -10.69
C THR A 103 -12.86 -3.41 -10.36
N ARG A 104 -12.95 -4.28 -11.39
CA ARG A 104 -13.35 -5.67 -11.19
C ARG A 104 -12.26 -6.51 -10.52
N PHE A 105 -10.99 -6.24 -10.80
CA PHE A 105 -9.87 -6.90 -10.12
C PHE A 105 -9.90 -6.62 -8.62
N GLN A 106 -10.18 -5.38 -8.20
CA GLN A 106 -10.38 -5.04 -6.79
C GLN A 106 -11.58 -5.76 -6.16
N GLU A 107 -12.65 -6.02 -6.93
CA GLU A 107 -13.76 -6.85 -6.46
C GLU A 107 -13.32 -8.30 -6.26
N VAL A 108 -12.63 -8.88 -7.24
CA VAL A 108 -12.13 -10.27 -7.18
C VAL A 108 -11.12 -10.45 -6.05
N GLN A 109 -10.27 -9.46 -5.80
CA GLN A 109 -9.23 -9.50 -4.77
C GLN A 109 -9.79 -9.73 -3.35
N LYS A 110 -11.03 -9.31 -3.08
CA LYS A 110 -11.72 -9.55 -1.80
C LYS A 110 -11.88 -11.04 -1.49
N TYR A 111 -11.86 -11.89 -2.52
CA TYR A 111 -12.09 -13.32 -2.43
C TYR A 111 -10.80 -14.15 -2.41
N PHE A 112 -9.62 -13.56 -2.64
CA PHE A 112 -8.33 -14.28 -2.65
C PHE A 112 -8.01 -14.92 -1.29
N GLY A 113 -8.36 -14.27 -0.18
CA GLY A 113 -8.11 -14.80 1.16
C GLY A 113 -8.78 -16.15 1.42
N ASN A 114 -9.92 -16.42 0.77
CA ASN A 114 -10.66 -17.67 0.91
C ASN A 114 -10.30 -18.69 -0.18
N ASN A 115 -9.70 -18.24 -1.28
CA ASN A 115 -9.41 -19.04 -2.48
C ASN A 115 -8.04 -18.65 -3.07
N PRO A 116 -6.91 -19.15 -2.54
CA PRO A 116 -5.58 -18.82 -3.07
C PRO A 116 -5.34 -19.34 -4.49
N GLU A 117 -5.98 -20.45 -4.88
CA GLU A 117 -5.93 -20.99 -6.24
C GLU A 117 -6.50 -20.02 -7.28
N LEU A 118 -7.52 -19.24 -6.89
CA LEU A 118 -8.11 -18.21 -7.75
C LEU A 118 -7.10 -17.08 -8.05
N GLU A 119 -6.29 -16.69 -7.06
CA GLU A 119 -5.24 -15.68 -7.22
C GLU A 119 -4.13 -16.19 -8.15
N GLU A 120 -3.73 -17.44 -8.02
CA GLU A 120 -2.73 -18.04 -8.91
C GLU A 120 -3.23 -18.10 -10.35
N GLN A 121 -4.47 -18.58 -10.56
CA GLN A 121 -5.06 -18.73 -11.88
C GLN A 121 -5.21 -17.37 -12.60
N ILE A 122 -5.74 -16.34 -11.91
CA ILE A 122 -5.90 -15.03 -12.54
C ILE A 122 -4.56 -14.39 -12.89
N ASN A 123 -3.56 -14.53 -12.02
CA ASN A 123 -2.23 -13.98 -12.28
C ASN A 123 -1.56 -14.70 -13.46
N TYR A 124 -1.76 -16.01 -13.60
CA TYR A 124 -1.31 -16.77 -14.75
C TYR A 124 -1.96 -16.27 -16.05
N ASP A 125 -3.30 -16.20 -16.08
CA ASP A 125 -4.06 -15.76 -17.26
C ASP A 125 -3.69 -14.31 -17.67
N PHE A 126 -3.53 -13.42 -16.69
CA PHE A 126 -3.17 -12.03 -16.95
C PHE A 126 -1.75 -11.90 -17.50
N LYS A 127 -0.81 -12.69 -16.98
CA LYS A 127 0.57 -12.70 -17.47
C LYS A 127 0.64 -13.17 -18.92
N GLU A 128 -0.14 -14.18 -19.31
CA GLU A 128 -0.21 -14.62 -20.71
C GLU A 128 -0.71 -13.49 -21.62
N LEU A 129 -1.75 -12.78 -21.18
CA LEU A 129 -2.30 -11.64 -21.92
C LEU A 129 -1.33 -10.45 -21.97
N ASP A 130 -0.54 -10.21 -20.93
CA ASP A 130 0.50 -9.16 -20.92
C ASP A 130 1.62 -9.46 -21.94
N VAL A 131 2.06 -10.71 -22.04
CA VAL A 131 3.07 -11.12 -23.03
C VAL A 131 2.54 -10.87 -24.45
N ILE A 132 1.31 -11.30 -24.75
CA ILE A 132 0.67 -11.06 -26.05
C ILE A 132 0.55 -9.56 -26.34
N LEU A 133 0.20 -8.74 -25.34
CA LEU A 133 0.07 -7.30 -25.52
C LEU A 133 1.42 -6.64 -25.85
N GLU A 134 2.52 -7.10 -25.24
CA GLU A 134 3.87 -6.60 -25.55
C GLU A 134 4.34 -7.02 -26.95
N GLU A 135 4.03 -8.24 -27.39
CA GLU A 135 4.26 -8.69 -28.77
C GLU A 135 3.53 -7.77 -29.77
N LEU A 136 2.23 -7.54 -29.55
CA LEU A 136 1.42 -6.65 -30.40
C LEU A 136 1.96 -5.21 -30.41
N LYS A 137 2.46 -4.69 -29.28
CA LYS A 137 3.11 -3.36 -29.23
C LYS A 137 4.38 -3.30 -30.07
N ASN A 138 5.16 -4.40 -30.12
CA ASN A 138 6.36 -4.47 -30.94
C ASN A 138 5.99 -4.53 -32.43
N ASP A 139 5.03 -5.38 -32.79
CA ASP A 139 4.53 -5.47 -34.17
C ASP A 139 3.98 -4.12 -34.66
N LEU A 140 3.28 -3.38 -33.79
CA LEU A 140 2.74 -2.05 -34.10
C LEU A 140 3.86 -1.03 -34.39
N LYS A 141 4.99 -1.10 -33.68
CA LYS A 141 6.15 -0.23 -33.89
C LYS A 141 6.85 -0.51 -35.23
N GLU A 142 6.82 -1.76 -35.69
CA GLU A 142 7.42 -2.18 -36.96
C GLU A 142 6.57 -1.81 -38.20
N ASN A 143 5.43 -1.15 -37.99
CA ASN A 143 4.63 -0.46 -39.02
C ASN A 143 4.01 -1.40 -40.07
N ILE A 144 3.64 -2.61 -39.65
CA ILE A 144 2.90 -3.59 -40.44
C ILE A 144 1.52 -3.75 -39.80
N ALA A 145 0.43 -3.55 -40.55
CA ALA A 145 -0.96 -3.83 -40.11
C ALA A 145 -1.51 -3.01 -38.91
N THR A 146 -1.57 -1.68 -39.06
CA THR A 146 -2.05 -0.71 -38.05
C THR A 146 -3.42 -1.04 -37.44
N GLU A 147 -4.41 -1.45 -38.23
CA GLU A 147 -5.79 -1.63 -37.73
C GLU A 147 -6.03 -3.01 -37.08
N GLU A 148 -5.47 -4.07 -37.67
CA GLU A 148 -5.64 -5.44 -37.15
C GLU A 148 -4.93 -5.60 -35.80
N ILE A 149 -3.72 -5.05 -35.68
CA ILE A 149 -2.96 -5.07 -34.41
C ILE A 149 -3.67 -4.23 -33.35
N VAL A 150 -4.17 -3.03 -33.70
CA VAL A 150 -4.96 -2.20 -32.77
C VAL A 150 -6.19 -2.97 -32.29
N ASN A 151 -6.93 -3.60 -33.19
CA ASN A 151 -8.06 -4.44 -32.84
C ASN A 151 -7.64 -5.59 -31.92
N ALA A 152 -6.55 -6.29 -32.21
CA ALA A 152 -6.03 -7.37 -31.38
C ALA A 152 -5.65 -6.88 -29.96
N MET A 153 -5.02 -5.71 -29.84
CA MET A 153 -4.71 -5.08 -28.56
C MET A 153 -5.98 -4.74 -27.78
N ILE A 154 -6.98 -4.15 -28.44
CA ILE A 154 -8.28 -3.86 -27.83
C ILE A 154 -8.97 -5.15 -27.37
N GLN A 155 -8.89 -6.23 -28.16
CA GLN A 155 -9.43 -7.53 -27.79
C GLN A 155 -8.70 -8.13 -26.58
N ASN A 156 -7.39 -7.96 -26.47
CA ASN A 156 -6.62 -8.40 -25.29
C ASN A 156 -7.18 -7.77 -24.00
N TYR A 157 -7.41 -6.45 -24.00
CA TYR A 157 -8.05 -5.76 -22.88
C TYR A 157 -9.47 -6.25 -22.61
N ARG A 158 -10.28 -6.47 -23.64
CA ARG A 158 -11.65 -7.04 -23.50
C ARG A 158 -11.63 -8.42 -22.86
N ILE A 159 -10.66 -9.27 -23.22
CA ILE A 159 -10.51 -10.61 -22.65
C ILE A 159 -10.21 -10.51 -21.16
N LYS A 160 -9.30 -9.63 -20.72
CA LYS A 160 -9.03 -9.42 -19.29
C LYS A 160 -10.29 -9.05 -18.50
N VAL A 161 -11.11 -8.15 -19.05
CA VAL A 161 -12.41 -7.79 -18.44
C VAL A 161 -13.33 -9.01 -18.36
N LYS A 162 -13.45 -9.79 -19.45
CA LYS A 162 -14.33 -10.96 -19.51
C LYS A 162 -13.92 -12.06 -18.54
N ILE A 163 -12.62 -12.28 -18.33
CA ILE A 163 -12.10 -13.22 -17.33
C ILE A 163 -12.59 -12.78 -15.94
N LEU A 164 -12.35 -11.51 -15.58
CA LEU A 164 -12.79 -10.95 -14.30
C LEU A 164 -14.30 -11.06 -14.10
N GLU A 165 -15.10 -10.76 -15.12
CA GLU A 165 -16.56 -10.89 -15.05
C GLU A 165 -17.01 -12.33 -14.84
N ASN A 166 -16.38 -13.28 -15.53
CA ASN A 166 -16.70 -14.69 -15.38
C ASN A 166 -16.33 -15.19 -13.97
N LEU A 167 -15.17 -14.79 -13.44
CA LEU A 167 -14.78 -15.12 -12.07
C LEU A 167 -15.77 -14.55 -11.05
N LEU A 168 -16.11 -13.26 -11.15
CA LEU A 168 -17.10 -12.63 -10.27
C LEU A 168 -18.47 -13.32 -10.38
N TYR A 169 -18.89 -13.70 -11.59
CA TYR A 169 -20.14 -14.44 -11.80
C TYR A 169 -20.12 -15.80 -11.09
N GLN A 170 -19.04 -16.57 -11.22
CA GLN A 170 -18.91 -17.88 -10.58
C GLN A 170 -18.90 -17.76 -9.05
N ILE A 171 -18.17 -16.79 -8.50
CA ILE A 171 -18.13 -16.50 -7.07
C ILE A 171 -19.54 -16.18 -6.56
N ARG A 172 -20.24 -15.22 -7.17
CA ARG A 172 -21.60 -14.82 -6.78
C ARG A 172 -22.61 -15.95 -6.92
N LYS A 173 -22.45 -16.82 -7.91
CA LYS A 173 -23.31 -18.01 -8.10
C LYS A 173 -23.06 -19.07 -7.02
N SER A 174 -21.84 -19.19 -6.52
CA SER A 174 -21.46 -20.13 -5.47
C SER A 174 -21.83 -19.65 -4.06
N GLU A 175 -22.12 -18.36 -3.87
CA GLU A 175 -22.63 -17.85 -2.60
C GLU A 175 -24.04 -18.38 -2.31
N PRO A 176 -24.30 -18.97 -1.12
CA PRO A 176 -25.63 -19.45 -0.78
C PRO A 176 -26.61 -18.27 -0.73
N LYS A 177 -27.71 -18.36 -1.48
CA LYS A 177 -28.80 -17.38 -1.39
C LYS A 177 -29.34 -17.40 0.03
N THR A 178 -29.01 -16.40 0.84
CA THR A 178 -29.67 -16.20 2.13
C THR A 178 -31.13 -15.83 1.84
N ASN A 179 -32.04 -16.69 2.28
CA ASN A 179 -33.49 -16.53 2.16
C ASN A 179 -33.97 -15.29 2.94
N SER A 180 -33.92 -14.11 2.34
CA SER A 180 -34.53 -12.89 2.92
C SER A 180 -35.53 -12.18 2.00
N ASP A 181 -35.68 -12.61 0.73
CA ASP A 181 -36.58 -11.92 -0.21
C ASP A 181 -37.92 -12.66 -0.47
N GLU A 182 -38.09 -13.90 -0.01
CA GLU A 182 -39.37 -14.64 -0.21
C GLU A 182 -40.49 -14.29 0.80
N GLN A 183 -40.22 -13.49 1.85
CA GLN A 183 -41.26 -13.12 2.83
C GLN A 183 -42.06 -11.86 2.47
N ASN A 184 -41.67 -11.08 1.45
CA ASN A 184 -42.39 -9.84 1.12
C ASN A 184 -43.46 -9.99 0.01
N GLU A 185 -43.50 -11.12 -0.72
CA GLU A 185 -44.52 -11.37 -1.74
C GLU A 185 -45.75 -12.15 -1.25
N ARG A 186 -45.72 -12.72 -0.03
CA ARG A 186 -46.87 -13.48 0.52
C ARG A 186 -47.86 -12.64 1.34
N LYS A 187 -47.66 -11.32 1.46
CA LYS A 187 -48.56 -10.44 2.25
C LYS A 187 -49.50 -9.55 1.41
N THR A 188 -49.55 -9.71 0.10
CA THR A 188 -50.34 -8.83 -0.80
C THR A 188 -51.55 -9.50 -1.45
N TYR A 189 -52.09 -10.58 -0.88
CA TYR A 189 -53.34 -11.22 -1.37
C TYR A 189 -54.40 -11.54 -0.31
N ASP A 190 -54.25 -11.07 0.92
CA ASP A 190 -55.34 -11.10 1.91
C ASP A 190 -55.58 -9.68 2.41
N LEU A 191 -56.54 -8.98 1.77
CA LEU A 191 -57.52 -8.04 2.34
C LEU A 191 -58.44 -7.50 1.23
#